data_AF-A0A7V4WXW7-F1
#
_entry.id   AF-A0A7V4WXW7-F1
#
_cell.length_a   1.000
_cell.length_b   1.000
_cell.length_c   1.000
_cell.angle_alpha   90.00
_cell.angle_beta   90.00
_cell.angle_gamma   90.00
#
_symmetry.space_group_name_H-M   'P 1'
#
loop_
_entity.id
_entity.type
_entity.pdbx_description
1 polymer ?
#
loop_
_entity_poly.entity_id
_entity_poly.type
_entity_poly.pdbx_seq_one_letter_code
_entity_poly.pdbx_strand_id
1 'polypeptide(L)'
;MLNKQKLAERDERKRCELDTELLSAKYPDIESIVIIMDYYQKGYKHLMMKRTVNFSPESHAYFLMECMKHDCLEGGFNLTPVISSMVRKNITSEKGELTCQGNNSSEHAHIVFNISIKYNKNIS
;
A
#
# COMPACT_ATOMS: atom_id res chain seq x y z
N MET A 1 4.49 28.62 2.77
CA MET A 1 3.36 28.14 1.95
C MET A 1 3.40 26.62 1.75
N LEU A 2 4.57 26.00 1.60
CA LEU A 2 4.76 24.55 1.45
C LEU A 2 3.99 23.70 2.48
N ASN A 3 4.07 24.01 3.79
CA ASN A 3 3.42 23.21 4.85
C ASN A 3 1.89 23.14 4.76
N LYS A 4 1.21 24.17 4.24
CA LYS A 4 -0.26 24.16 4.11
C LYS A 4 -0.71 23.25 2.96
N GLN A 5 0.03 23.24 1.85
CA GLN A 5 -0.21 22.35 0.71
C GLN A 5 0.04 20.89 1.11
N LYS A 6 1.14 20.60 1.83
CA LYS A 6 1.42 19.25 2.35
C LYS A 6 0.29 18.69 3.23
N LEU A 7 -0.27 19.53 4.10
CA LEU A 7 -1.36 19.13 4.98
C LEU A 7 -2.65 18.85 4.17
N ALA A 8 -2.98 19.73 3.23
CA ALA A 8 -4.16 19.58 2.38
C ALA A 8 -4.11 18.29 1.53
N GLU A 9 -2.98 17.96 0.91
CA GLU A 9 -2.80 16.72 0.13
C GLU A 9 -2.82 15.46 0.99
N ARG A 10 -2.36 15.55 2.24
CA ARG A 10 -2.46 14.45 3.20
C ARG A 10 -3.91 14.23 3.61
N ASP A 11 -4.65 15.31 3.83
CA ASP A 11 -6.07 15.25 4.16
C ASP A 11 -6.90 14.77 2.96
N GLU A 12 -6.54 15.15 1.73
CA GLU A 12 -7.14 14.65 0.48
C GLU A 12 -6.98 13.13 0.37
N ARG A 13 -5.77 12.60 0.58
CA ARG A 13 -5.54 11.14 0.55
C ARG A 13 -6.31 10.40 1.63
N LYS A 14 -6.41 10.96 2.83
CA LYS A 14 -7.25 10.39 3.89
C LYS A 14 -8.73 10.38 3.50
N ARG A 15 -9.22 11.42 2.81
CA ARG A 15 -10.57 11.42 2.24
C ARG A 15 -10.71 10.32 1.19
N CYS A 16 -9.78 10.21 0.24
CA CYS A 16 -9.83 9.14 -0.77
C CYS A 16 -9.79 7.74 -0.14
N GLU A 17 -9.05 7.53 0.95
CA GLU A 17 -9.04 6.28 1.70
C GLU A 17 -10.43 5.98 2.29
N LEU A 18 -11.04 6.96 2.97
CA LEU A 18 -12.37 6.86 3.56
C LEU A 18 -13.50 6.71 2.52
N ASP A 19 -13.30 7.24 1.31
CA ASP A 19 -14.24 7.13 0.20
C ASP A 19 -14.16 5.77 -0.51
N THR A 20 -13.16 4.93 -0.19
CA THR A 20 -13.12 3.58 -0.74
C THR A 20 -14.09 2.64 -0.04
N GLU A 21 -14.61 1.67 -0.77
CA GLU A 21 -15.40 0.59 -0.17
C GLU A 21 -14.59 -0.18 0.87
N LEU A 22 -15.28 -0.72 1.87
CA LEU A 22 -14.69 -1.66 2.83
C LEU A 22 -14.15 -2.89 2.11
N LEU A 23 -13.14 -3.54 2.70
CA LEU A 23 -12.55 -4.76 2.18
C LEU A 23 -13.60 -5.86 2.04
N SER A 24 -14.49 -6.00 3.02
CA SER A 24 -15.62 -6.93 2.99
C SER A 24 -16.61 -6.68 1.84
N ALA A 25 -16.81 -5.42 1.46
CA ALA A 25 -17.71 -5.06 0.36
C ALA A 25 -17.06 -5.36 -0.99
N LYS A 26 -15.79 -4.98 -1.17
CA LYS A 26 -15.07 -5.13 -2.43
C LYS A 26 -14.56 -6.56 -2.69
N TYR A 27 -14.15 -7.26 -1.63
CA TYR A 27 -13.56 -8.60 -1.67
C TYR A 27 -14.14 -9.48 -0.55
N PRO A 28 -15.40 -9.94 -0.69
CA PRO A 28 -16.12 -10.64 0.39
C PRO A 28 -15.48 -11.97 0.80
N ASP A 29 -14.70 -12.59 -0.08
CA ASP A 29 -14.03 -13.87 0.19
C ASP A 29 -12.70 -13.71 0.93
N ILE A 30 -12.29 -12.49 1.29
CA ILE A 30 -11.03 -12.22 2.00
C ILE A 30 -11.30 -12.05 3.49
N GLU A 31 -10.59 -12.84 4.30
CA GLU A 31 -10.57 -12.73 5.76
C GLU A 31 -9.59 -11.66 6.21
N SER A 32 -8.38 -11.62 5.63
CA SER A 32 -7.39 -10.58 5.93
C SER A 32 -6.32 -10.46 4.83
N ILE A 33 -5.70 -9.28 4.77
CA ILE A 33 -4.50 -9.03 3.97
C ILE A 33 -3.40 -8.50 4.90
N VAL A 34 -2.23 -9.10 4.84
CA VAL A 34 -1.02 -8.62 5.52
C VAL A 34 0.00 -8.20 4.48
N ILE A 35 0.48 -6.97 4.60
CA ILE A 35 1.51 -6.41 3.72
C ILE A 35 2.73 -6.08 4.56
N ILE A 36 3.83 -6.77 4.30
CA ILE A 36 5.14 -6.48 4.89
C ILE A 36 5.96 -5.73 3.84
N MET A 37 6.52 -4.59 4.21
CA MET A 37 7.30 -3.74 3.32
C MET A 37 8.64 -3.40 3.96
N ASP A 38 9.69 -3.67 3.21
CA ASP A 38 11.07 -3.25 3.50
C ASP A 38 11.39 -2.01 2.66
N TYR A 39 11.62 -0.88 3.33
CA TYR A 39 11.85 0.42 2.70
C TYR A 39 13.34 0.69 2.50
N TYR A 40 13.67 1.14 1.30
CA TYR A 40 15.02 1.50 0.91
C TYR A 40 15.02 2.88 0.27
N GLN A 41 15.94 3.73 0.72
CA GLN A 41 16.20 5.03 0.11
C GLN A 41 17.36 4.89 -0.89
N LYS A 42 17.25 5.50 -2.07
CA LYS A 42 18.32 5.44 -3.07
C LYS A 42 19.61 6.04 -2.49
N GLY A 43 20.74 5.36 -2.69
CA GLY A 43 22.05 5.73 -2.12
C GLY A 43 22.38 5.04 -0.80
N TYR A 44 21.39 4.45 -0.13
CA TYR A 44 21.57 3.65 1.07
C TYR A 44 21.42 2.16 0.72
N LYS A 45 22.46 1.36 0.95
CA LYS A 45 22.41 -0.10 0.77
C LYS A 45 21.68 -0.83 1.90
N HIS A 46 21.30 -0.12 2.95
CA HIS A 46 20.72 -0.70 4.15
C HIS A 46 19.21 -0.50 4.18
N LEU A 47 18.51 -1.50 4.74
CA LEU A 47 17.10 -1.41 5.07
C LEU A 47 16.89 -0.23 6.02
N MET A 48 16.10 0.75 5.59
CA MET A 48 15.83 1.94 6.39
C MET A 48 14.73 1.68 7.42
N MET A 49 13.70 0.95 7.01
CA MET A 49 12.53 0.69 7.84
C MET A 49 11.80 -0.55 7.34
N LYS A 50 11.25 -1.34 8.27
CA LYS A 50 10.26 -2.37 7.98
C LYS A 50 8.90 -1.88 8.48
N ARG A 51 7.86 -1.99 7.65
CA ARG A 51 6.47 -1.66 8.01
C ARG A 51 5.58 -2.86 7.71
N THR A 52 4.69 -3.17 8.65
CA THR A 52 3.60 -4.13 8.46
C THR A 52 2.28 -3.37 8.45
N VAL A 53 1.44 -3.64 7.46
CA VAL A 53 0.08 -3.09 7.34
C VAL A 53 -0.88 -4.27 7.27
N ASN A 54 -1.92 -4.22 8.08
CA ASN A 54 -2.94 -5.27 8.16
C ASN A 54 -4.28 -4.70 7.72
N PHE A 55 -5.00 -5.45 6.90
CA PHE A 55 -6.36 -5.15 6.48
C PHE A 55 -7.27 -6.27 6.98
N SER A 56 -8.32 -5.87 7.70
CA SER A 56 -9.45 -6.70 8.11
C SER A 56 -10.66 -6.41 7.21
N PRO A 57 -11.76 -7.19 7.31
CA PRO A 57 -12.97 -6.95 6.54
C PRO A 57 -13.58 -5.54 6.73
N GLU A 58 -13.32 -4.90 7.88
CA GLU A 58 -13.75 -3.55 8.23
C GLU A 58 -12.75 -2.45 7.79
N SER A 59 -11.59 -2.84 7.25
CA SER A 59 -10.62 -1.89 6.71
C SER A 59 -11.09 -1.37 5.36
N HIS A 60 -10.76 -0.12 5.04
CA HIS A 60 -10.98 0.45 3.71
C HIS A 60 -10.08 -0.26 2.68
N ALA A 61 -10.62 -0.60 1.50
CA ALA A 61 -9.89 -1.30 0.44
C ALA A 61 -8.96 -0.36 -0.36
N TYR A 62 -8.13 0.37 0.37
CA TYR A 62 -7.21 1.39 -0.11
C TYR A 62 -5.76 0.93 0.07
N PHE A 63 -5.10 0.62 -1.05
CA PHE A 63 -3.77 0.01 -1.04
C PHE A 63 -2.68 0.94 -1.59
N LEU A 64 -2.87 2.25 -1.46
CA LEU A 64 -1.85 3.25 -1.79
C LEU A 64 -1.06 3.62 -0.53
N MET A 65 0.17 3.13 -0.43
CA MET A 65 1.03 3.38 0.73
C MET A 65 1.81 4.69 0.54
N GLU A 66 1.81 5.56 1.55
CA GLU A 66 2.57 6.81 1.53
C GLU A 66 4.08 6.57 1.39
N CYS A 67 4.75 7.42 0.63
CA CYS A 67 6.21 7.49 0.65
C CYS A 67 6.67 8.22 1.91
N MET A 68 7.60 7.64 2.66
CA MET A 68 8.07 8.22 3.93
C MET A 68 9.12 9.33 3.76
N LYS A 69 9.53 9.65 2.52
CA LYS A 69 10.47 10.75 2.26
C LYS A 69 9.76 12.09 2.50
N HIS A 70 10.32 12.94 3.35
CA HIS A 70 9.67 14.17 3.85
C HIS A 70 9.27 15.19 2.76
N ASP A 71 9.95 15.18 1.61
CA ASP A 71 9.68 16.03 0.45
C ASP A 71 8.82 15.33 -0.62
N CYS A 72 8.38 14.08 -0.39
CA CYS A 72 7.52 13.37 -1.32
C CYS A 72 6.05 13.71 -1.07
N LEU A 73 5.50 14.51 -1.98
CA LEU A 73 4.14 15.04 -1.88
C LEU A 73 3.14 14.23 -2.70
N GLU A 74 3.45 13.88 -3.94
CA GLU A 74 2.48 13.21 -4.83
C GLU A 74 2.78 11.72 -5.06
N GLY A 75 3.76 11.17 -4.33
CA GLY A 75 4.19 9.79 -4.52
C GLY A 75 3.55 8.79 -3.57
N GLY A 76 4.05 7.56 -3.66
CA GLY A 76 3.59 6.43 -2.89
C GLY A 76 3.80 5.12 -3.64
N PHE A 77 3.32 4.04 -3.06
CA PHE A 77 3.40 2.70 -3.60
C PHE A 77 1.98 2.16 -3.78
N ASN A 78 1.52 2.10 -5.03
CA ASN A 78 0.19 1.60 -5.36
C ASN A 78 0.19 0.07 -5.47
N LEU A 79 -0.27 -0.61 -4.42
CA LEU A 79 -0.36 -2.08 -4.37
C LEU A 79 -1.72 -2.60 -4.89
N THR A 80 -2.64 -1.71 -5.27
CA THR A 80 -3.98 -2.08 -5.77
C THR A 80 -3.93 -3.04 -6.96
N PRO A 81 -3.06 -2.84 -7.98
CA PRO A 81 -2.98 -3.76 -9.12
C PRO A 81 -2.47 -5.15 -8.71
N VAL A 82 -1.51 -5.21 -7.77
CA VAL A 82 -0.94 -6.46 -7.27
C VAL A 82 -2.02 -7.25 -6.52
N ILE A 83 -2.66 -6.62 -5.53
CA ILE A 83 -3.72 -7.26 -4.73
C ILE A 83 -4.90 -7.67 -5.63
N SER A 84 -5.34 -6.81 -6.55
CA SER A 84 -6.43 -7.16 -7.47
C SER A 84 -6.08 -8.35 -8.37
N SER A 85 -4.82 -8.45 -8.81
CA SER A 85 -4.34 -9.59 -9.58
C SER A 85 -4.28 -10.87 -8.72
N MET A 86 -3.79 -10.77 -7.48
CA MET A 86 -3.74 -11.89 -6.54
C MET A 86 -5.14 -12.43 -6.28
N VAL A 87 -6.10 -11.56 -5.99
CA VAL A 87 -7.50 -11.94 -5.74
C VAL A 87 -8.11 -12.63 -6.95
N ARG A 88 -7.99 -12.03 -8.14
CA ARG A 88 -8.51 -12.61 -9.39
C ARG A 88 -7.92 -14.00 -9.68
N LYS A 89 -6.67 -14.24 -9.29
CA LYS A 89 -5.96 -15.51 -9.51
C LYS A 89 -6.01 -16.45 -8.31
N ASN A 90 -6.72 -16.07 -7.24
CA ASN A 90 -6.77 -16.77 -5.96
C ASN A 90 -5.37 -17.11 -5.38
N ILE A 91 -4.43 -16.17 -5.51
CA ILE A 91 -3.07 -16.29 -4.99
C ILE A 91 -3.07 -15.86 -3.52
N THR A 92 -2.40 -16.65 -2.67
CA THR A 92 -2.33 -16.41 -1.22
C THR A 92 -1.09 -15.63 -0.79
N SER A 93 -0.03 -15.60 -1.60
CA SER A 93 1.17 -14.80 -1.31
C SER A 93 1.91 -14.37 -2.57
N GLU A 94 2.36 -13.12 -2.58
CA GLU A 94 3.16 -12.54 -3.67
C GLU A 94 4.25 -11.63 -3.09
N LYS A 95 5.43 -11.66 -3.70
CA LYS A 95 6.54 -10.77 -3.40
C LYS A 95 6.92 -9.98 -4.63
N GLY A 96 7.38 -8.76 -4.43
CA GLY A 96 7.84 -7.91 -5.51
C GLY A 96 8.46 -6.64 -5.00
N GLU A 97 8.67 -5.70 -5.91
CA GLU A 97 9.22 -4.39 -5.61
C GLU A 97 8.39 -3.29 -6.27
N LEU A 98 8.32 -2.13 -5.61
CA LEU A 98 7.73 -0.93 -6.18
C LEU A 98 8.64 0.26 -5.91
N THR A 99 8.74 1.14 -6.91
CA THR A 99 9.38 2.44 -6.76
C THR A 99 8.32 3.52 -6.57
N CYS A 100 8.62 4.51 -5.72
CA CYS A 100 7.73 5.62 -5.47
C CYS A 100 7.47 6.43 -6.76
N GLN A 101 6.19 6.71 -7.06
CA GLN A 101 5.75 7.42 -8.28
C GLN A 101 5.76 8.96 -8.19
N GLY A 102 6.39 9.56 -7.18
CA GLY A 102 6.40 11.01 -6.99
C GLY A 102 7.17 11.79 -8.06
N ASN A 103 6.86 13.08 -8.20
CA ASN A 103 7.23 13.98 -9.32
C ASN A 103 8.74 14.31 -9.52
N ASN A 104 9.66 13.48 -9.02
CA ASN A 104 11.12 13.52 -9.27
C ASN A 104 11.68 12.08 -9.23
N SER A 105 11.17 11.26 -10.14
CA SER A 105 11.09 9.80 -10.08
C SER A 105 12.41 9.01 -10.10
N SER A 106 13.57 9.66 -10.17
CA SER A 106 14.84 8.93 -10.19
C SER A 106 15.48 8.71 -8.81
N GLU A 107 15.06 9.39 -7.73
CA GLU A 107 15.84 9.42 -6.46
C GLU A 107 15.03 9.34 -5.13
N HIS A 108 13.85 8.72 -5.13
CA HIS A 108 13.03 8.68 -3.91
C HIS A 108 13.27 7.45 -3.04
N ALA A 109 12.45 6.42 -3.19
CA ALA A 109 12.52 5.22 -2.39
C ALA A 109 11.93 4.07 -3.18
N HIS A 110 12.40 2.86 -2.91
CA HIS A 110 11.73 1.65 -3.33
C HIS A 110 11.38 0.82 -2.10
N ILE A 111 10.37 -0.02 -2.26
CA ILE A 111 10.03 -1.05 -1.30
C ILE A 111 10.23 -2.41 -1.92
N VAL A 112 10.70 -3.36 -1.13
CA VAL A 112 10.48 -4.79 -1.37
C VAL A 112 9.29 -5.19 -0.50
N PHE A 113 8.26 -5.78 -1.10
CA PHE A 113 7.05 -6.16 -0.40
C PHE A 113 6.85 -7.67 -0.38
N ASN A 114 6.13 -8.13 0.63
CA ASN A 114 5.52 -9.45 0.71
C ASN A 114 4.06 -9.28 1.14
N ILE A 115 3.14 -9.71 0.30
CA ILE A 115 1.70 -9.70 0.58
C ILE A 115 1.26 -11.12 0.90
N SER A 116 0.41 -11.26 1.91
CA SER A 116 -0.31 -12.50 2.21
C SER A 116 -1.80 -12.21 2.28
N ILE A 117 -2.59 -12.97 1.53
CA ILE A 117 -4.05 -12.91 1.55
C ILE A 117 -4.56 -14.20 2.18
N LYS A 118 -5.35 -14.05 3.24
CA LYS A 118 -6.11 -15.15 3.83
C LYS A 118 -7.53 -15.07 3.29
N TYR A 119 -7.94 -16.07 2.53
CA TYR A 119 -9.32 -16.19 2.06
C TYR A 119 -10.17 -16.90 3.13
N ASN A 120 -11.45 -16.54 3.19
CA ASN A 120 -12.43 -17.25 3.98
C ASN A 120 -12.42 -18.71 3.53
N LYS A 121 -12.27 -19.64 4.47
CA LYS A 121 -12.55 -21.05 4.17
C LYS A 121 -14.05 -21.13 3.94
N ASN A 122 -14.47 -21.24 2.69
CA ASN A 122 -15.82 -21.69 2.41
C ASN A 122 -16.00 -23.03 3.15
N ILE A 123 -16.88 -23.03 4.16
CA ILE A 123 -17.44 -24.26 4.71
C ILE A 123 -18.15 -24.89 3.52
N SER A 124 -17.51 -25.90 2.95
CA SER A 124 -18.10 -26.79 1.94
C SER A 124 -18.97 -27.81 2.64
#